data_AF-A0A134B874-F1
#
_entry.id   AF-A0A134B874-F1
#
_cell.length_a   1.000
_cell.length_b   1.000
_cell.length_c   1.000
_cell.angle_alpha   90.00
_cell.angle_beta   90.00
_cell.angle_gamma   90.00
#
_symmetry.space_group_name_H-M   'P 1'
#
loop_
_entity.id
_entity.type
_entity.pdbx_description
1 polymer ?
#
loop_
_entity_poly.entity_id
_entity_poly.type
_entity_poly.pdbx_seq_one_letter_code
_entity_poly.pdbx_strand_id
1 'polypeptide(L)'
;MSGTSTSENQNQVSLKELREEFYKIRKFEIQNLWQRSIFLATFIVLLFTGYGAFFEKLMSYDGLQSIIGHIICCLLALTGSIFSMLWIMMAKGSKAWYEIYECKIGDIEKKIILNIPEDYRMQEGSPEKLNNSLRSRDPGAYSVSKINILIGQVLWVIWIVIFCLHALSLLLLAIFSYQDYETYTSIAIAISAASHPLIMCLTMIELPKILFAVTESTAITDPNKKGKEGEEGGEKQETESK
;
A
#
# COMPACT_ATOMS: atom_id res chain seq x y z
N MET A 1 21.95 -55.76 -21.20
CA MET A 1 22.32 -54.34 -21.03
C MET A 1 21.02 -53.55 -21.06
N SER A 2 20.22 -53.41 -19.99
CA SER A 2 20.45 -52.91 -18.63
C SER A 2 21.26 -51.61 -18.58
N GLY A 3 20.54 -50.50 -18.42
CA GLY A 3 21.05 -49.26 -17.85
C GLY A 3 20.83 -48.03 -18.71
N THR A 4 19.64 -47.40 -18.62
CA THR A 4 19.49 -45.95 -18.92
C THR A 4 18.18 -45.26 -18.46
N SER A 5 17.24 -45.92 -17.76
CA SER A 5 15.95 -45.27 -17.42
C SER A 5 15.75 -44.86 -15.95
N THR A 6 16.73 -45.09 -15.06
CA THR A 6 16.52 -44.91 -13.61
C THR A 6 16.95 -43.53 -13.08
N SER A 7 17.73 -42.73 -13.83
CA SER A 7 18.27 -41.46 -13.33
C SER A 7 17.39 -40.23 -13.60
N GLU A 8 16.45 -40.28 -14.54
CA GLU A 8 15.59 -39.11 -14.86
C GLU A 8 14.45 -38.90 -13.85
N ASN A 9 13.99 -39.97 -13.18
CA ASN A 9 12.85 -39.91 -12.25
C ASN A 9 13.23 -39.35 -10.86
N GLN A 10 14.52 -39.29 -10.50
CA GLN A 10 14.96 -38.81 -9.19
C GLN A 10 14.99 -37.27 -9.07
N ASN A 11 14.86 -36.53 -10.18
CA ASN A 11 14.89 -35.06 -10.20
C ASN A 11 13.52 -34.42 -10.45
N GLN A 12 12.43 -35.20 -10.47
CA GLN A 12 11.08 -34.66 -10.72
C GLN A 12 10.42 -34.24 -9.41
N VAL A 13 10.22 -32.93 -9.24
CA VAL A 13 9.49 -32.36 -8.10
C VAL A 13 8.04 -32.85 -8.14
N SER A 14 7.57 -33.44 -7.04
CA SER A 14 6.19 -33.93 -6.96
C SER A 14 5.20 -32.78 -6.76
N LEU A 15 3.95 -32.93 -7.25
CA LEU A 15 2.90 -31.93 -6.99
C LEU A 15 2.58 -31.77 -5.51
N LYS A 16 2.77 -32.84 -4.71
CA LYS A 16 2.60 -32.79 -3.26
C LYS A 16 3.64 -31.88 -2.62
N GLU A 17 4.90 -32.05 -3.00
CA GLU A 17 6.01 -31.20 -2.55
C GLU A 17 5.80 -29.75 -2.96
N LEU A 18 5.42 -29.51 -4.22
CA LEU A 18 5.13 -28.15 -4.70
C LEU A 18 4.00 -27.49 -3.90
N ARG A 19 2.94 -28.23 -3.59
CA ARG A 19 1.84 -27.76 -2.74
C ARG A 19 2.34 -27.35 -1.37
N GLU A 20 3.12 -28.21 -0.71
CA GLU A 20 3.69 -27.95 0.60
C GLU A 20 4.58 -26.70 0.61
N GLU A 21 5.43 -26.54 -0.40
CA GLU A 21 6.28 -25.35 -0.57
C GLU A 21 5.45 -24.07 -0.78
N PHE A 22 4.39 -24.10 -1.60
CA PHE A 22 3.52 -22.93 -1.76
C PHE A 22 2.78 -22.54 -0.47
N TYR A 23 2.37 -23.51 0.36
CA TYR A 23 1.81 -23.20 1.68
C TYR A 23 2.85 -22.53 2.60
N LYS A 24 4.11 -22.98 2.56
CA LYS A 24 5.21 -22.32 3.30
C LYS A 24 5.44 -20.90 2.81
N ILE A 25 5.50 -20.69 1.50
CA ILE A 25 5.68 -19.37 0.87
C ILE A 25 4.50 -18.44 1.20
N ARG A 26 3.26 -18.92 1.11
CA ARG A 26 2.06 -18.16 1.49
C ARG A 26 2.12 -17.72 2.95
N LYS A 27 2.45 -18.62 3.87
CA LYS A 27 2.63 -18.30 5.30
C LYS A 27 3.73 -17.26 5.50
N PHE A 28 4.86 -17.43 4.81
CA PHE A 28 5.98 -16.50 4.84
C PHE A 28 5.57 -15.10 4.34
N GLU A 29 4.82 -14.98 3.25
CA GLU A 29 4.38 -13.68 2.74
C GLU A 29 3.38 -12.99 3.68
N ILE A 30 2.45 -13.74 4.29
CA ILE A 30 1.52 -13.17 5.30
C ILE A 30 2.29 -12.66 6.53
N GLN A 31 3.28 -13.41 7.01
CA GLN A 31 4.11 -12.98 8.14
C GLN A 31 4.96 -11.76 7.77
N ASN A 32 5.56 -11.75 6.57
CA ASN A 32 6.35 -10.63 6.09
C ASN A 32 5.52 -9.38 5.83
N LEU A 33 4.25 -9.49 5.41
CA LEU A 33 3.36 -8.35 5.27
C LEU A 33 3.29 -7.54 6.57
N TRP A 34 3.16 -8.23 7.71
CA TRP A 34 3.16 -7.58 9.02
C TRP A 34 4.55 -7.07 9.43
N GLN A 35 5.62 -7.83 9.18
CA GLN A 35 6.99 -7.40 9.50
C GLN A 35 7.41 -6.14 8.73
N ARG A 36 7.14 -6.09 7.42
CA ARG A 36 7.39 -4.91 6.57
C ARG A 36 6.57 -3.70 7.05
N SER A 37 5.36 -3.94 7.56
CA SER A 37 4.51 -2.89 8.13
C SER A 37 5.06 -2.35 9.45
N ILE A 38 5.65 -3.19 10.31
CA ILE A 38 6.32 -2.74 11.56
C ILE A 38 7.50 -1.82 11.26
N PHE A 39 8.28 -2.13 10.23
CA PHE A 39 9.38 -1.27 9.79
C PHE A 39 8.87 0.14 9.47
N LEU A 40 7.82 0.24 8.67
CA LEU A 40 7.25 1.52 8.28
C LEU A 40 6.52 2.24 9.44
N ALA A 41 5.92 1.47 10.36
CA ALA A 41 5.29 1.98 11.58
C ALA A 41 6.28 2.77 12.43
N THR A 42 7.53 2.31 12.50
CA THR A 42 8.57 2.98 13.28
C THR A 42 8.82 4.41 12.79
N PHE A 43 8.91 4.61 11.47
CA PHE A 43 9.07 5.94 10.89
C PHE A 43 7.82 6.81 11.10
N ILE A 44 6.62 6.24 10.95
CA ILE A 44 5.37 6.97 11.18
C ILE A 44 5.25 7.44 12.64
N VAL A 45 5.54 6.56 13.60
CA VAL A 45 5.54 6.91 15.04
C VAL A 45 6.56 8.02 15.33
N LEU A 46 7.76 7.93 14.73
CA LEU A 46 8.78 8.97 14.86
C LEU A 46 8.29 10.32 14.30
N LEU A 47 7.64 10.31 13.13
CA LEU A 47 7.09 11.52 12.51
C LEU A 47 5.98 12.15 13.37
N PHE A 48 5.05 11.34 13.91
CA PHE A 48 4.01 11.87 14.81
C PHE A 48 4.58 12.38 16.14
N THR A 49 5.58 11.69 16.69
CA THR A 49 6.24 12.12 17.93
C THR A 49 6.99 13.43 17.71
N GLY A 50 7.75 13.52 16.61
CA GLY A 50 8.44 14.74 16.21
C GLY A 50 7.48 15.89 15.95
N TYR A 51 6.36 15.62 15.27
CA TYR A 51 5.30 16.59 15.04
C TYR A 51 4.70 17.09 16.36
N GLY A 52 4.28 16.19 17.25
CA GLY A 52 3.67 16.57 18.53
C GLY A 52 4.60 17.39 19.42
N ALA A 53 5.86 16.95 19.58
CA ALA A 53 6.86 17.65 20.37
C ALA A 53 7.22 19.03 19.78
N PHE A 54 7.19 19.17 18.45
CA PHE A 54 7.43 20.44 17.79
C PHE A 54 6.19 21.37 17.86
N PHE A 55 4.99 20.81 17.70
CA PHE A 55 3.73 21.56 17.74
C PHE A 55 3.52 22.24 19.10
N GLU A 56 3.89 21.59 20.21
CA GLU A 56 3.85 22.21 21.53
C GLU A 56 4.69 23.51 21.59
N LYS A 57 5.89 23.50 20.98
CA LYS A 57 6.75 24.70 20.91
C LYS A 57 6.17 25.75 19.97
N LEU A 58 5.59 25.32 18.84
CA LEU A 58 4.97 26.21 17.87
C LEU A 58 3.91 27.12 18.50
N MET A 59 3.13 26.60 19.46
CA MET A 59 2.11 27.39 20.18
C MET A 59 2.68 28.55 21.00
N SER A 60 3.97 28.51 21.33
CA SER A 60 4.67 29.58 22.04
C SER A 60 5.42 30.56 21.13
N TYR A 61 5.56 30.23 19.84
CA TYR A 61 6.27 31.07 18.88
C TYR A 61 5.39 32.21 18.39
N ASP A 62 5.99 33.39 18.28
CA ASP A 62 5.39 34.57 17.68
C ASP A 62 6.14 34.99 16.40
N GLY A 63 5.48 35.86 15.65
CA GLY A 63 5.96 36.44 14.40
C GLY A 63 6.70 35.50 13.45
N LEU A 64 7.95 35.83 13.11
CA LEU A 64 8.76 35.07 12.15
C LEU A 64 9.00 33.62 12.58
N GLN A 65 9.12 33.35 13.88
CA GLN A 65 9.31 31.99 14.39
C GLN A 65 8.06 31.13 14.17
N SER A 66 6.87 31.72 14.34
CA SER A 66 5.60 31.06 14.05
C SER A 66 5.49 30.68 12.57
N ILE A 67 5.83 31.61 11.67
CA ILE A 67 5.82 31.37 10.22
C ILE A 67 6.74 30.21 9.83
N ILE A 68 8.00 30.24 10.30
CA ILE A 68 8.97 29.17 10.03
C ILE A 68 8.46 27.84 10.59
N GLY A 69 7.85 27.87 11.78
CA GLY A 69 7.31 26.66 12.39
C GLY A 69 6.15 26.05 11.61
N HIS A 70 5.21 26.85 11.10
CA HIS A 70 4.15 26.34 10.23
C HIS A 70 4.71 25.76 8.92
N ILE A 71 5.75 26.35 8.34
CA ILE A 71 6.44 25.80 7.16
C ILE A 71 7.07 24.43 7.48
N ILE A 72 7.77 24.31 8.63
CA ILE A 72 8.35 23.04 9.08
C ILE A 72 7.26 21.98 9.26
N CYS A 73 6.12 22.33 9.86
CA CYS A 73 5.00 21.40 10.00
C CYS A 73 4.41 20.97 8.64
N CYS A 74 4.32 21.88 7.66
CA CYS A 74 3.91 21.53 6.30
C CYS A 74 4.87 20.51 5.66
N LEU A 75 6.19 20.71 5.79
CA LEU A 75 7.21 19.77 5.28
C LEU A 75 7.15 18.41 5.99
N LEU A 76 6.92 18.42 7.30
CA LEU A 76 6.76 17.19 8.08
C LEU A 76 5.50 16.42 7.68
N ALA A 77 4.39 17.13 7.46
CA ALA A 77 3.14 16.54 6.99
C ALA A 77 3.23 16.01 5.54
N LEU A 78 3.98 16.69 4.67
CA LEU A 78 4.31 16.19 3.33
C LEU A 78 5.10 14.88 3.44
N THR A 79 6.11 14.82 4.31
CA THR A 79 6.90 13.61 4.55
C THR A 79 6.05 12.48 5.10
N GLY A 80 5.21 12.74 6.11
CA GLY A 80 4.26 11.77 6.64
C GLY A 80 3.27 11.23 5.59
N SER A 81 2.82 12.09 4.69
CA SER A 81 1.97 11.69 3.57
C SER A 81 2.71 10.76 2.59
N ILE A 82 3.98 11.04 2.29
CA ILE A 82 4.83 10.18 1.45
C ILE A 82 5.00 8.79 2.07
N PHE A 83 5.34 8.72 3.36
CA PHE A 83 5.46 7.45 4.07
C PHE A 83 4.13 6.67 4.10
N SER A 84 3.00 7.36 4.18
CA SER A 84 1.67 6.73 4.13
C SER A 84 1.35 6.17 2.74
N MET A 85 1.72 6.85 1.66
CA MET A 85 1.60 6.32 0.30
C MET A 85 2.48 5.09 0.08
N LEU A 86 3.73 5.12 0.55
CA LEU A 86 4.63 3.95 0.52
C LEU A 86 4.04 2.76 1.28
N TRP A 87 3.37 3.02 2.41
CA TRP A 87 2.65 1.98 3.17
C TRP A 87 1.59 1.30 2.31
N ILE A 88 0.73 2.11 1.68
CA ILE A 88 -0.37 1.61 0.85
C ILE A 88 0.19 0.77 -0.31
N MET A 89 1.25 1.24 -0.97
CA MET A 89 1.88 0.52 -2.08
C MET A 89 2.46 -0.81 -1.63
N MET A 90 3.22 -0.83 -0.53
CA MET A 90 3.81 -2.04 0.04
C MET A 90 2.73 -3.05 0.47
N ALA A 91 1.67 -2.59 1.13
CA ALA A 91 0.56 -3.45 1.53
C ALA A 91 -0.20 -4.03 0.32
N LYS A 92 -0.40 -3.26 -0.75
CA LYS A 92 -0.99 -3.74 -2.01
C LYS A 92 -0.10 -4.74 -2.73
N GLY A 93 1.22 -4.53 -2.76
CA GLY A 93 2.18 -5.45 -3.35
C GLY A 93 2.18 -6.81 -2.66
N SER A 94 2.24 -6.82 -1.32
CA SER A 94 2.11 -8.07 -0.55
C SER A 94 0.73 -8.70 -0.71
N LYS A 95 -0.33 -7.91 -0.91
CA LYS A 95 -1.67 -8.42 -1.21
C LYS A 95 -1.68 -9.24 -2.50
N ALA A 96 -1.10 -8.70 -3.57
CA ALA A 96 -1.05 -9.36 -4.86
C ALA A 96 -0.27 -10.68 -4.80
N TRP A 97 0.88 -10.71 -4.13
CA TRP A 97 1.69 -11.93 -4.02
C TRP A 97 0.99 -13.04 -3.25
N TYR A 98 0.32 -12.76 -2.13
CA TYR A 98 -0.40 -13.83 -1.42
C TYR A 98 -1.55 -14.39 -2.27
N GLU A 99 -2.27 -13.55 -3.04
CA GLU A 99 -3.38 -13.99 -3.90
C GLU A 99 -2.86 -14.88 -5.04
N ILE A 100 -1.70 -14.54 -5.62
CA ILE A 100 -1.03 -15.40 -6.60
C ILE A 100 -0.72 -16.77 -6.00
N TYR A 101 -0.18 -16.82 -4.78
CA TYR A 101 0.13 -18.10 -4.14
C TYR A 101 -1.12 -18.91 -3.79
N GLU A 102 -2.20 -18.27 -3.32
CA GLU A 102 -3.49 -18.94 -3.07
C GLU A 102 -4.07 -19.53 -4.36
N CYS A 103 -4.02 -18.79 -5.47
CA CYS A 103 -4.40 -19.31 -6.79
C CYS A 103 -3.54 -20.51 -7.21
N LYS A 104 -2.21 -20.44 -7.05
CA LYS A 104 -1.32 -21.56 -7.39
C LYS A 104 -1.59 -22.81 -6.56
N ILE A 105 -1.87 -22.65 -5.27
CA ILE A 105 -2.28 -23.77 -4.41
C ILE A 105 -3.58 -24.39 -4.93
N GLY A 106 -4.59 -23.56 -5.21
CA GLY A 106 -5.86 -24.03 -5.76
C GLY A 106 -5.72 -24.76 -7.11
N ASP A 107 -4.86 -24.27 -8.00
CA ASP A 107 -4.56 -24.91 -9.30
C ASP A 107 -3.91 -26.28 -9.13
N ILE A 108 -3.02 -26.43 -8.15
CA ILE A 108 -2.36 -27.71 -7.83
C ILE A 108 -3.38 -28.69 -7.24
N GLU A 109 -4.19 -28.25 -6.28
CA GLU A 109 -5.16 -29.11 -5.59
C GLU A 109 -6.28 -29.64 -6.50
N LYS A 110 -6.57 -28.93 -7.60
CA LYS A 110 -7.49 -29.40 -8.66
C LYS A 110 -6.92 -30.51 -9.54
N LYS A 111 -5.62 -30.83 -9.46
CA LYS A 111 -5.01 -31.88 -10.30
C LYS A 111 -5.48 -33.26 -9.84
N ILE A 112 -6.11 -34.00 -10.76
CA ILE A 112 -6.68 -35.33 -10.54
C ILE A 112 -5.68 -36.30 -9.89
N ILE A 113 -4.40 -36.23 -10.26
CA ILE A 113 -3.33 -37.10 -9.73
C ILE A 113 -3.14 -37.00 -8.21
N LEU A 114 -3.52 -35.89 -7.57
CA LEU A 114 -3.43 -35.74 -6.12
C LEU A 114 -4.63 -36.36 -5.38
N ASN A 115 -5.74 -36.62 -6.08
CA ASN A 115 -6.97 -37.21 -5.53
C ASN A 115 -7.45 -36.54 -4.23
N ILE A 116 -7.33 -35.20 -4.13
CA ILE A 116 -7.79 -34.42 -2.97
C ILE A 116 -9.30 -34.19 -3.11
N PRO A 117 -10.13 -34.63 -2.14
CA PRO A 117 -11.56 -34.35 -2.17
C PRO A 117 -11.80 -32.84 -2.13
N GLU A 118 -12.84 -32.37 -2.83
CA GLU A 118 -13.14 -30.94 -2.96
C GLU A 118 -13.17 -30.24 -1.60
N ASP A 119 -13.83 -30.84 -0.59
CA ASP A 119 -13.97 -30.33 0.78
C ASP A 119 -12.64 -29.99 1.48
N TYR A 120 -11.53 -30.64 1.10
CA TYR A 120 -10.21 -30.43 1.68
C TYR A 120 -9.30 -29.51 0.86
N ARG A 121 -9.80 -28.96 -0.25
CA ARG A 121 -9.07 -27.98 -1.04
C ARG A 121 -9.10 -26.61 -0.35
N MET A 122 -8.21 -25.73 -0.75
CA MET A 122 -8.23 -24.32 -0.39
C MET A 122 -9.46 -23.67 -1.01
N GLN A 123 -10.48 -23.47 -0.17
CA GLN A 123 -11.74 -22.82 -0.51
C GLN A 123 -12.21 -21.97 0.66
N GLU A 124 -13.26 -21.20 0.40
CA GLU A 124 -13.91 -20.37 1.42
C GLU A 124 -14.44 -21.25 2.55
N GLY A 125 -14.21 -20.83 3.79
CA GLY A 125 -14.70 -21.50 5.00
C GLY A 125 -15.62 -20.59 5.79
N SER A 126 -16.51 -21.18 6.58
CA SER A 126 -17.39 -20.44 7.50
C SER A 126 -17.09 -20.80 8.95
N PRO A 127 -16.95 -19.80 9.85
CA PRO A 127 -16.92 -20.07 11.28
C PRO A 127 -18.32 -20.46 11.78
N GLU A 128 -18.40 -21.11 12.95
CA GLU A 128 -19.67 -21.49 13.59
C GLU A 128 -20.57 -20.28 13.90
N LYS A 129 -19.95 -19.15 14.25
CA LYS A 129 -20.62 -17.87 14.50
C LYS A 129 -19.85 -16.77 13.79
N LEU A 130 -20.55 -15.82 13.20
CA LEU A 130 -19.96 -14.67 12.53
C LEU A 130 -20.65 -13.39 13.00
N ASN A 131 -19.88 -12.41 13.45
CA ASN A 131 -20.38 -11.11 13.87
C ASN A 131 -19.42 -9.99 13.44
N ASN A 132 -19.87 -9.13 12.54
CA ASN A 132 -19.07 -8.00 12.04
C ASN A 132 -19.19 -6.76 12.93
N SER A 133 -19.78 -6.87 14.13
CA SER A 133 -19.79 -5.77 15.09
C SER A 133 -18.42 -5.65 15.77
N LEU A 134 -17.82 -4.46 15.71
CA LEU A 134 -16.55 -4.16 16.41
C LEU A 134 -16.65 -4.29 17.94
N ARG A 135 -17.88 -4.36 18.50
CA ARG A 135 -18.11 -4.56 19.93
C ARG A 135 -18.24 -6.03 20.32
N SER A 136 -18.43 -6.92 19.34
CA SER A 136 -18.51 -8.35 19.60
C SER A 136 -17.11 -8.95 19.82
N ARG A 137 -17.06 -10.08 20.51
CA ARG A 137 -15.87 -10.94 20.62
C ARG A 137 -15.92 -12.14 19.68
N ASP A 138 -17.03 -12.31 18.95
CA ASP A 138 -17.17 -13.32 17.90
C ASP A 138 -16.30 -12.95 16.67
N PRO A 139 -15.91 -13.91 15.83
CA PRO A 139 -15.09 -13.61 14.67
C PRO A 139 -15.87 -12.80 13.62
N GLY A 140 -15.17 -11.93 12.89
CA GLY A 140 -15.72 -11.10 11.82
C GLY A 140 -15.06 -11.40 10.48
N ALA A 141 -15.76 -11.09 9.38
CA ALA A 141 -15.31 -11.33 8.00
C ALA A 141 -14.36 -10.24 7.51
N TYR A 142 -13.28 -9.97 8.26
CA TYR A 142 -12.31 -8.94 7.91
C TYR A 142 -11.06 -9.53 7.26
N SER A 143 -10.68 -8.95 6.12
CA SER A 143 -9.42 -9.29 5.47
C SER A 143 -8.26 -8.52 6.13
N VAL A 144 -7.32 -9.28 6.66
CA VAL A 144 -6.09 -8.79 7.30
C VAL A 144 -5.30 -7.87 6.37
N SER A 145 -5.18 -8.22 5.08
CA SER A 145 -4.47 -7.41 4.09
C SER A 145 -5.22 -6.12 3.73
N LYS A 146 -6.56 -6.16 3.61
CA LYS A 146 -7.37 -4.96 3.38
C LYS A 146 -7.32 -4.00 4.56
N ILE A 147 -7.33 -4.50 5.79
CA ILE A 147 -7.13 -3.66 6.99
C ILE A 147 -5.76 -2.97 6.93
N ASN A 148 -4.70 -3.69 6.55
CA ASN A 148 -3.37 -3.09 6.49
C ASN A 148 -3.28 -1.95 5.44
N ILE A 149 -3.93 -2.12 4.29
CA ILE A 149 -4.06 -1.05 3.29
C ILE A 149 -4.84 0.14 3.88
N LEU A 150 -5.95 -0.13 4.57
CA LEU A 150 -6.79 0.89 5.18
C LEU A 150 -6.04 1.70 6.24
N ILE A 151 -5.15 1.09 7.02
CA ILE A 151 -4.29 1.81 7.98
C ILE A 151 -3.46 2.87 7.26
N GLY A 152 -2.79 2.52 6.17
CA GLY A 152 -2.03 3.48 5.35
C GLY A 152 -2.91 4.61 4.80
N GLN A 153 -4.14 4.31 4.37
CA GLN A 153 -5.11 5.31 3.89
C GLN A 153 -5.54 6.28 5.00
N VAL A 154 -5.82 5.77 6.20
CA VAL A 154 -6.17 6.61 7.36
C VAL A 154 -5.02 7.52 7.74
N LEU A 155 -3.80 6.98 7.82
CA LEU A 155 -2.59 7.78 8.10
C LEU A 155 -2.41 8.89 7.06
N TRP A 156 -2.61 8.56 5.79
CA TRP A 156 -2.51 9.52 4.70
C TRP A 156 -3.51 10.68 4.85
N VAL A 157 -4.78 10.38 5.16
CA VAL A 157 -5.80 11.40 5.42
C VAL A 157 -5.44 12.28 6.62
N ILE A 158 -4.92 11.69 7.71
CA ILE A 158 -4.50 12.45 8.89
C ILE A 158 -3.41 13.47 8.53
N TRP A 159 -2.39 13.05 7.78
CA TRP A 159 -1.31 13.96 7.36
C TRP A 159 -1.79 15.06 6.41
N ILE A 160 -2.76 14.77 5.52
CA ILE A 160 -3.40 15.79 4.69
C ILE A 160 -4.14 16.80 5.56
N VAL A 161 -4.90 16.36 6.58
CA VAL A 161 -5.61 17.26 7.49
C VAL A 161 -4.63 18.15 8.25
N ILE A 162 -3.55 17.58 8.81
CA ILE A 162 -2.49 18.35 9.50
C ILE A 162 -1.90 19.40 8.54
N PHE A 163 -1.57 19.00 7.32
CA PHE A 163 -1.04 19.92 6.32
C PHE A 163 -2.02 21.06 6.03
N CYS A 164 -3.30 20.75 5.81
CA CYS A 164 -4.33 21.75 5.54
C CYS A 164 -4.47 22.77 6.68
N LEU A 165 -4.38 22.33 7.94
CA LEU A 165 -4.43 23.23 9.10
C LEU A 165 -3.24 24.20 9.13
N HIS A 166 -2.02 23.73 8.88
CA HIS A 166 -0.84 24.60 8.84
C HIS A 166 -0.82 25.49 7.59
N ALA A 167 -1.24 25.00 6.43
CA ALA A 167 -1.37 25.79 5.21
C ALA A 167 -2.42 26.90 5.36
N LEU A 168 -3.57 26.61 5.99
CA LEU A 168 -4.58 27.61 6.32
C LEU A 168 -4.02 28.66 7.29
N SER A 169 -3.26 28.23 8.31
CA SER A 169 -2.62 29.15 9.25
C SER A 169 -1.63 30.08 8.55
N LEU A 170 -0.82 29.57 7.62
CA LEU A 170 0.09 30.37 6.80
C LEU A 170 -0.65 31.33 5.88
N LEU A 171 -1.78 30.92 5.30
CA LEU A 171 -2.61 31.78 4.48
C LEU A 171 -3.21 32.93 5.31
N LEU A 172 -3.75 32.63 6.49
CA LEU A 172 -4.27 33.66 7.40
C LEU A 172 -3.17 34.62 7.82
N LEU A 173 -1.99 34.11 8.19
CA LEU A 173 -0.82 34.95 8.47
C LEU A 173 -0.48 35.83 7.28
N ALA A 174 -0.42 35.31 6.05
CA ALA A 174 -0.13 36.10 4.85
C ALA A 174 -1.10 37.27 4.65
N ILE A 175 -2.38 37.07 4.96
CA ILE A 175 -3.43 38.09 4.81
C ILE A 175 -3.29 39.18 5.88
N PHE A 176 -3.11 38.80 7.15
CA PHE A 176 -3.05 39.75 8.26
C PHE A 176 -1.68 40.40 8.47
N SER A 177 -0.59 39.72 8.09
CA SER A 177 0.79 40.20 8.27
C SER A 177 1.19 41.30 7.29
N TYR A 178 0.36 41.61 6.29
CA TYR A 178 0.64 42.63 5.28
C TYR A 178 0.93 44.01 5.88
N GLN A 179 0.41 44.30 7.07
CA GLN A 179 0.47 45.62 7.71
C GLN A 179 1.59 45.77 8.74
N ASP A 180 2.14 44.66 9.26
CA ASP A 180 3.08 44.65 10.39
C ASP A 180 4.52 44.28 10.01
N TYR A 181 4.75 43.70 8.82
CA TYR A 181 6.07 43.24 8.37
C TYR A 181 6.60 44.04 7.18
N GLU A 182 7.93 44.05 7.06
CA GLU A 182 8.61 44.49 5.85
C GLU A 182 8.03 43.82 4.60
N THR A 183 7.84 44.60 3.54
CA THR A 183 7.16 44.18 2.29
C THR A 183 7.70 42.86 1.73
N TYR A 184 9.02 42.65 1.79
CA TYR A 184 9.63 41.41 1.29
C TYR A 184 9.22 40.16 2.11
N THR A 185 9.00 40.31 3.41
CA THR A 185 8.58 39.21 4.30
C THR A 185 7.13 38.83 4.01
N SER A 186 6.25 39.81 3.88
CA SER A 186 4.84 39.59 3.51
C SER A 186 4.70 38.91 2.15
N ILE A 187 5.50 39.32 1.16
CA ILE A 187 5.55 38.66 -0.15
C ILE A 187 6.04 37.20 -0.01
N ALA A 188 7.09 36.95 0.78
CA ALA A 188 7.62 35.60 0.98
C ALA A 188 6.60 34.67 1.65
N ILE A 189 5.83 35.16 2.63
CA ILE A 189 4.76 34.39 3.27
C ILE A 189 3.66 34.06 2.26
N ALA A 190 3.24 35.02 1.43
CA ALA A 190 2.23 34.80 0.40
C ALA A 190 2.68 33.75 -0.64
N ILE A 191 3.93 33.82 -1.10
CA ILE A 191 4.52 32.82 -2.01
C ILE A 191 4.55 31.45 -1.32
N SER A 192 4.95 31.39 -0.04
CA SER A 192 4.98 30.14 0.73
C SER A 192 3.59 29.53 0.88
N ALA A 193 2.58 30.34 1.21
CA ALA A 193 1.19 29.93 1.37
C ALA A 193 0.56 29.39 0.07
N ALA A 194 0.99 29.89 -1.09
CA ALA A 194 0.53 29.38 -2.39
C ALA A 194 1.32 28.17 -2.88
N SER A 195 2.64 28.16 -2.68
CA SER A 195 3.54 27.12 -3.22
C SER A 195 3.45 25.79 -2.49
N HIS A 196 3.34 25.78 -1.16
CA HIS A 196 3.29 24.52 -0.40
C HIS A 196 2.06 23.66 -0.76
N PRO A 197 0.83 24.20 -0.83
CA PRO A 197 -0.33 23.42 -1.28
C PRO A 197 -0.19 22.89 -2.70
N LEU A 198 0.42 23.67 -3.60
CA LEU A 198 0.71 23.21 -4.96
C LEU A 198 1.69 22.03 -4.95
N ILE A 199 2.78 22.13 -4.18
CA ILE A 199 3.77 21.05 -4.02
C ILE A 199 3.10 19.80 -3.45
N MET A 200 2.28 19.95 -2.42
CA MET A 200 1.52 18.84 -1.82
C MET A 200 0.62 18.18 -2.87
N CYS A 201 -0.17 18.95 -3.62
CA CYS A 201 -1.05 18.46 -4.67
C CYS A 201 -0.28 17.71 -5.77
N LEU A 202 0.79 18.31 -6.30
CA LEU A 202 1.65 17.68 -7.31
C LEU A 202 2.26 16.38 -6.78
N THR A 203 2.71 16.38 -5.52
CA THR A 203 3.24 15.17 -4.88
C THR A 203 2.17 14.07 -4.83
N MET A 204 0.94 14.39 -4.43
CA MET A 204 -0.13 13.39 -4.35
C MET A 204 -0.53 12.81 -5.71
N ILE A 205 -0.41 13.59 -6.79
CA ILE A 205 -0.79 13.15 -8.12
C ILE A 205 0.36 12.39 -8.80
N GLU A 206 1.57 12.94 -8.75
CA GLU A 206 2.69 12.44 -9.55
C GLU A 206 3.52 11.38 -8.82
N LEU A 207 3.68 11.49 -7.50
CA LEU A 207 4.52 10.55 -6.77
C LEU A 207 4.02 9.10 -6.88
N PRO A 208 2.72 8.78 -6.74
CA PRO A 208 2.25 7.41 -6.94
C PRO A 208 2.55 6.87 -8.33
N LYS A 209 2.44 7.72 -9.38
CA LYS A 209 2.72 7.31 -10.76
C LYS A 209 4.21 7.03 -10.96
N ILE A 210 5.07 7.92 -10.47
CA ILE A 210 6.53 7.77 -10.56
C ILE A 210 6.97 6.54 -9.78
N LEU A 211 6.54 6.40 -8.54
CA LEU A 211 6.86 5.25 -7.72
C LEU A 211 6.36 3.96 -8.35
N PHE A 212 5.14 3.95 -8.90
CA PHE A 212 4.63 2.78 -9.61
C PHE A 212 5.52 2.45 -10.81
N ALA A 213 5.84 3.40 -11.68
CA ALA A 213 6.69 3.16 -12.84
C ALA A 213 8.09 2.63 -12.47
N VAL A 214 8.65 3.07 -11.33
CA VAL A 214 9.96 2.62 -10.84
C VAL A 214 9.89 1.25 -10.16
N THR A 215 8.77 0.91 -9.53
CA THR A 215 8.62 -0.27 -8.68
C THR A 215 7.71 -1.35 -9.26
N GLU A 216 7.18 -1.15 -10.47
CA GLU A 216 6.28 -2.09 -11.13
C GLU A 216 6.95 -3.46 -11.26
N SER A 217 6.27 -4.50 -10.78
CA SER A 217 6.76 -5.86 -10.88
C SER A 217 6.33 -6.48 -12.20
N THR A 218 7.31 -6.89 -13.02
CA THR A 218 7.06 -7.66 -14.25
C THR A 218 6.53 -9.07 -13.99
N ALA A 219 6.60 -9.55 -12.74
CA ALA A 219 6.13 -10.88 -12.35
C ALA A 219 4.63 -10.92 -12.03
N ILE A 220 3.98 -9.76 -11.81
CA ILE A 220 2.55 -9.67 -11.52
C ILE A 220 1.82 -9.34 -12.82
N THR A 221 0.95 -10.24 -13.26
CA THR A 221 0.16 -10.05 -14.49
C THR A 221 -1.21 -9.44 -14.18
N ASP A 222 -1.61 -8.42 -14.94
CA ASP A 222 -2.93 -7.80 -14.83
C ASP A 222 -3.99 -8.69 -15.52
N PRO A 223 -4.96 -9.24 -14.78
CA PRO A 223 -5.99 -10.09 -15.36
C PRO A 223 -6.86 -9.34 -16.39
N ASN A 224 -7.02 -8.02 -16.27
CA ASN A 224 -7.84 -7.23 -17.19
C ASN A 224 -7.16 -6.96 -18.54
N LYS A 225 -5.82 -6.98 -18.60
CA LYS A 225 -5.08 -6.90 -19.86
C LYS A 225 -5.18 -8.23 -20.64
N LYS A 226 -5.18 -9.35 -19.91
CA LYS A 226 -5.22 -10.70 -20.49
C LYS A 226 -6.54 -11.02 -21.22
N GLY A 227 -7.67 -10.47 -20.75
CA GLY A 227 -8.98 -10.66 -21.40
C GLY A 227 -9.06 -10.00 -22.79
N LYS A 228 -8.45 -8.82 -22.95
CA LYS A 228 -8.48 -8.08 -24.22
C LYS A 228 -7.63 -8.74 -25.32
N GLU A 229 -6.47 -9.29 -24.97
CA GLU A 229 -5.63 -10.02 -25.92
C GLU A 229 -6.23 -11.38 -26.31
N GLY A 230 -6.99 -12.02 -25.41
CA GLY A 230 -7.71 -13.26 -25.68
C GLY A 230 -8.93 -13.08 -26.60
N GLU A 231 -9.65 -11.95 -26.47
CA GLU A 231 -10.77 -11.59 -27.36
C GLU A 231 -10.29 -11.22 -28.78
N GLU A 232 -9.21 -10.43 -28.91
CA GLU A 232 -8.61 -10.10 -30.22
C GLU A 232 -7.95 -11.31 -30.92
N GLY A 233 -7.45 -12.29 -30.15
CA GLY A 233 -6.92 -13.55 -30.68
C GLY A 233 -8.01 -14.53 -31.13
N GLY A 234 -9.18 -14.52 -30.47
CA GLY A 234 -10.34 -15.33 -30.82
C GLY A 234 -11.03 -14.86 -32.10
N GLU A 235 -11.17 -13.54 -32.30
CA GLU A 235 -11.75 -12.99 -33.55
C GLU A 235 -10.89 -13.30 -34.78
N LYS A 236 -9.55 -13.31 -34.66
CA LYS A 236 -8.66 -13.63 -35.78
C LYS A 236 -8.74 -15.11 -36.19
N GLN A 237 -8.89 -16.03 -35.24
CA GLN A 237 -9.04 -17.46 -35.56
C GLN A 237 -10.41 -17.80 -36.18
N GLU A 238 -11.47 -17.06 -35.85
CA GLU A 238 -12.79 -17.29 -36.43
C GLU A 238 -12.92 -16.75 -37.87
N THR A 239 -12.12 -15.74 -38.24
CA THR A 239 -12.07 -15.21 -39.61
C THR A 239 -11.22 -16.03 -40.60
N GLU A 240 -10.29 -16.86 -40.15
CA GLU A 240 -9.52 -17.78 -41.02
C GLU A 240 -10.18 -19.15 -41.20
N SER A 241 -11.28 -19.42 -40.48
CA SER A 241 -12.02 -20.69 -40.51
C SER A 241 -13.31 -20.65 -41.36
N LYS A 242 -13.53 -19.61 -42.18
CA LYS A 242 -14.68 -19.50 -43.09
C LYS A 242 -14.28 -19.29 -44.54
#